data_AF-A0A243S759-F1
#
_entry.id   AF-A0A243S759-F1
#
_cell.length_a   1.000
_cell.length_b   1.000
_cell.length_c   1.000
_cell.angle_alpha   90.00
_cell.angle_beta   90.00
_cell.angle_gamma   90.00
#
_symmetry.space_group_name_H-M   'P 1'
#
loop_
_entity.id
_entity.type
_entity.pdbx_description
1 polymer ?
#
loop_
_entity_poly.entity_id
_entity_poly.type
_entity_poly.pdbx_seq_one_letter_code
_entity_poly.pdbx_strand_id
1 'polypeptide(L)'
;MTINHRAEALRLLTVAHEDKNTTFEGHNPEADRTIAEAQVHATLARDEDQATRTADLSEALYSLRRRFNDARALVARHIAEGLASREKDRWKAAIDLTKALDEAHCNLDDLVDDRLTADGWDPRSAYKTPAGLAPAGWAGATPERDPWTKAPDITAQVPEPVRRVLAEYLAAALLSKGDAQGVGQTITFALKHVGADLTGDIEKRITELTLGADPSDPPF
;
A
#
# COMPACT_ATOMS: atom_id res chain seq x y z
N MET A 1 -46.64 -6.68 -18.04
CA MET A 1 -46.38 -5.45 -18.81
C MET A 1 -46.19 -4.33 -17.80
N THR A 2 -45.01 -3.72 -17.72
CA THR A 2 -44.78 -2.51 -16.93
C THR A 2 -45.18 -1.30 -17.77
N ILE A 3 -46.06 -0.45 -17.26
CA ILE A 3 -46.52 0.76 -17.94
C ILE A 3 -45.41 1.80 -17.82
N ASN A 4 -45.02 2.44 -18.93
CA ASN A 4 -44.11 3.57 -18.88
C ASN A 4 -44.91 4.82 -18.46
N HIS A 5 -44.95 5.09 -17.15
CA HIS A 5 -45.75 6.17 -16.57
C HIS A 5 -45.39 7.55 -17.14
N ARG A 6 -44.12 7.80 -17.49
CA ARG A 6 -43.71 9.06 -18.13
C ARG A 6 -44.26 9.20 -19.54
N ALA A 7 -44.18 8.15 -20.34
CA ALA A 7 -44.74 8.15 -21.70
C ALA A 7 -46.27 8.31 -21.67
N GLU A 8 -46.93 7.66 -20.70
CA GLU A 8 -48.39 7.74 -20.54
C GLU A 8 -48.84 9.12 -20.07
N ALA A 9 -48.12 9.76 -19.14
CA ALA A 9 -48.39 11.15 -18.75
C ALA A 9 -48.29 12.12 -19.93
N LEU A 10 -47.25 11.98 -20.77
CA LEU A 10 -47.10 12.81 -21.97
C LEU A 10 -48.22 12.57 -22.98
N ARG A 11 -48.61 11.31 -23.20
CA ARG A 11 -49.73 10.95 -24.07
C ARG A 11 -51.03 11.60 -23.60
N LEU A 12 -51.33 11.52 -22.30
CA LEU A 12 -52.53 12.12 -21.70
C LEU A 12 -52.53 13.65 -21.79
N LEU A 13 -51.37 14.30 -21.60
CA LEU A 13 -51.26 15.75 -21.81
C LEU A 13 -51.51 16.14 -23.28
N THR A 14 -51.04 15.35 -24.24
CA THR A 14 -51.34 15.58 -25.66
C THR A 14 -52.83 15.42 -25.95
N VAL A 15 -53.48 14.38 -25.42
CA VAL A 15 -54.93 14.17 -25.56
C VAL A 15 -55.73 15.33 -24.96
N ALA A 16 -55.38 15.76 -23.75
CA ALA A 16 -56.05 16.89 -23.11
C ALA A 16 -55.87 18.21 -23.87
N HIS A 17 -54.71 18.39 -24.52
CA HIS A 17 -54.44 19.58 -25.34
C HIS A 17 -55.24 19.59 -26.64
N GLU A 18 -55.49 18.41 -27.23
CA GLU A 18 -56.23 18.26 -28.48
C GLU A 18 -57.76 18.30 -28.29
N ASP A 19 -58.24 18.13 -27.05
CA ASP A 19 -59.66 18.13 -26.71
C ASP A 19 -60.25 19.56 -26.72
N LYS A 20 -61.23 19.77 -27.62
CA LYS A 20 -61.90 21.05 -27.84
C LYS A 20 -63.33 21.11 -27.28
N ASN A 21 -63.78 20.06 -26.58
CA ASN A 21 -65.15 19.96 -26.08
C ASN A 21 -65.35 20.85 -24.84
N THR A 22 -65.73 22.10 -25.07
CA THR A 22 -66.05 23.03 -23.99
C THR A 22 -67.54 23.02 -23.64
N THR A 23 -67.84 23.19 -22.36
CA THR A 23 -69.19 23.48 -21.85
C THR A 23 -69.59 24.92 -22.19
N PHE A 24 -70.86 25.27 -21.94
CA PHE A 24 -71.41 26.61 -22.16
C PHE A 24 -70.65 27.73 -21.44
N GLU A 25 -69.90 27.41 -20.38
CA GLU A 25 -69.07 28.35 -19.62
C GLU A 25 -67.59 28.38 -20.08
N GLY A 26 -67.25 27.68 -21.16
CA GLY A 26 -65.89 27.62 -21.71
C GLY A 26 -64.96 26.62 -21.02
N HIS A 27 -65.45 25.87 -20.02
CA HIS A 27 -64.69 24.82 -19.34
C HIS A 27 -64.72 23.49 -20.09
N ASN A 28 -63.59 22.80 -20.19
CA ASN A 28 -63.51 21.45 -20.74
C ASN A 28 -63.27 20.42 -19.60
N PRO A 29 -64.32 19.81 -19.03
CA PRO A 29 -64.19 18.88 -17.92
C PRO A 29 -63.51 17.55 -18.31
N GLU A 30 -63.56 17.16 -19.59
CA GLU A 30 -62.87 15.96 -20.07
C GLU A 30 -61.36 16.20 -20.17
N ALA A 31 -60.94 17.37 -20.66
CA ALA A 31 -59.54 17.80 -20.64
C ALA A 31 -59.02 17.93 -19.19
N ASP A 32 -59.78 18.53 -18.28
CA ASP A 32 -59.40 18.66 -16.87
C ASP A 32 -59.19 17.29 -16.19
N ARG A 33 -60.09 16.34 -16.46
CA ARG A 33 -59.94 14.96 -15.97
C ARG A 33 -58.70 14.28 -16.55
N THR A 34 -58.47 14.45 -17.85
CA THR A 34 -57.30 13.86 -18.53
C THR A 34 -55.99 14.46 -18.01
N ILE A 35 -55.97 15.75 -17.68
CA ILE A 35 -54.83 16.41 -17.02
C ILE A 35 -54.61 15.84 -15.62
N ALA A 36 -55.67 15.62 -14.83
CA ALA A 36 -55.55 15.01 -13.51
C ALA A 36 -54.98 13.58 -13.59
N GLU A 37 -55.44 12.78 -14.57
CA GLU A 37 -54.89 11.45 -14.84
C GLU A 37 -53.40 11.54 -15.27
N ALA A 38 -53.04 12.50 -16.13
CA ALA A 38 -51.64 12.75 -16.50
C ALA A 38 -50.75 13.12 -15.30
N GLN A 39 -51.26 13.91 -14.36
CA GLN A 39 -50.56 14.29 -13.12
C GLN A 39 -50.29 13.07 -12.23
N VAL A 40 -51.22 12.11 -12.15
CA VAL A 40 -51.01 10.85 -11.43
C VAL A 40 -49.86 10.07 -12.06
N HIS A 41 -49.89 9.88 -13.39
CA HIS A 41 -48.81 9.19 -14.10
C HIS A 41 -47.46 9.91 -13.98
N ALA A 42 -47.43 11.24 -14.02
CA ALA A 42 -46.21 12.01 -13.82
C ALA A 42 -45.63 11.85 -12.40
N THR A 43 -46.51 11.81 -11.39
CA THR A 43 -46.10 11.57 -10.00
C THR A 43 -45.52 10.17 -9.82
N LEU A 44 -46.20 9.15 -10.36
CA LEU A 44 -45.72 7.76 -10.31
C LEU A 44 -44.35 7.60 -10.99
N ALA A 45 -44.17 8.20 -12.17
CA ALA A 45 -42.88 8.16 -12.86
C ALA A 45 -41.76 8.82 -12.04
N ARG A 46 -42.05 9.94 -11.36
CA ARG A 46 -41.09 10.61 -10.48
C ARG A 46 -40.72 9.73 -9.29
N ASP A 47 -41.70 9.06 -8.69
CA ASP A 47 -41.48 8.18 -7.55
C ASP A 47 -40.67 6.93 -7.94
N GLU A 48 -40.91 6.37 -9.13
CA GLU A 48 -40.12 5.28 -9.71
C GLU A 48 -38.65 5.68 -9.95
N ASP A 49 -38.43 6.85 -10.54
CA ASP A 49 -37.08 7.41 -10.74
C ASP A 49 -36.36 7.62 -9.40
N GLN A 50 -37.09 8.13 -8.39
CA GLN A 50 -36.54 8.36 -7.05
C GLN A 50 -36.23 7.04 -6.34
N ALA A 51 -37.09 6.04 -6.45
CA ALA A 51 -36.87 4.71 -5.89
C ALA A 51 -35.64 4.04 -6.52
N THR A 52 -35.50 4.13 -7.85
CA THR A 52 -34.36 3.58 -8.59
C THR A 52 -33.05 4.23 -8.13
N ARG A 53 -32.99 5.58 -8.08
CA ARG A 53 -31.79 6.28 -7.58
C ARG A 53 -31.46 5.92 -6.14
N THR A 54 -32.47 5.75 -5.29
CA THR A 54 -32.26 5.38 -3.89
C THR A 54 -31.69 3.96 -3.77
N ALA A 55 -32.19 3.02 -4.60
CA ALA A 55 -31.65 1.67 -4.69
C ALA A 55 -30.19 1.68 -5.18
N ASP A 56 -29.88 2.41 -6.26
CA ASP A 56 -28.52 2.53 -6.80
C ASP A 56 -27.53 3.11 -5.76
N LEU A 57 -27.93 4.17 -5.06
CA LEU A 57 -27.11 4.77 -4.00
C LEU A 57 -26.92 3.81 -2.82
N SER A 58 -27.95 3.04 -2.46
CA SER A 58 -27.86 2.06 -1.39
C SER A 58 -26.91 0.93 -1.75
N GLU A 59 -26.96 0.44 -2.99
CA GLU A 59 -26.04 -0.57 -3.52
C GLU A 59 -24.60 -0.05 -3.57
N ALA A 60 -24.40 1.18 -4.05
CA ALA A 60 -23.08 1.82 -4.07
C ALA A 60 -22.49 1.97 -2.65
N LEU A 61 -23.31 2.40 -1.68
CA LEU A 61 -22.89 2.49 -0.28
C LEU A 61 -22.55 1.13 0.31
N TYR A 62 -23.32 0.10 0.01
CA TYR A 62 -23.03 -1.27 0.45
C TYR A 62 -21.70 -1.77 -0.14
N SER A 63 -21.49 -1.58 -1.44
CA SER A 63 -20.25 -1.95 -2.14
C SER A 63 -19.03 -1.21 -1.56
N LEU A 64 -19.17 0.10 -1.30
CA LEU A 64 -18.10 0.91 -0.72
C LEU A 64 -17.75 0.44 0.69
N ARG A 65 -18.75 0.20 1.54
CA ARG A 65 -18.55 -0.32 2.91
C ARG A 65 -17.85 -1.67 2.90
N ARG A 66 -18.25 -2.57 2.00
CA ARG A 66 -17.61 -3.87 1.83
C ARG A 66 -16.13 -3.72 1.45
N ARG A 67 -15.83 -2.95 0.41
CA ARG A 67 -14.44 -2.73 -0.05
C ARG A 67 -13.58 -2.08 1.03
N PHE A 68 -14.15 -1.13 1.77
CA PHE A 68 -13.47 -0.49 2.89
C PHE A 68 -13.14 -1.50 3.99
N ASN A 69 -14.09 -2.35 4.38
CA ASN A 69 -13.85 -3.41 5.37
C ASN A 69 -12.83 -4.46 4.88
N ASP A 70 -12.89 -4.84 3.60
CA ASP A 70 -11.92 -5.76 3.01
C ASP A 70 -10.49 -5.17 3.04
N ALA A 71 -10.34 -3.88 2.73
CA ALA A 71 -9.07 -3.17 2.83
C ALA A 71 -8.56 -3.10 4.28
N ARG A 72 -9.44 -2.77 5.24
CA ARG A 72 -9.10 -2.75 6.67
C ARG A 72 -8.61 -4.11 7.15
N ALA A 73 -9.25 -5.19 6.73
CA ALA A 73 -8.83 -6.56 7.07
C ALA A 73 -7.46 -6.92 6.48
N LEU A 74 -7.18 -6.53 5.23
CA LEU A 74 -5.87 -6.74 4.61
C LEU A 74 -4.75 -5.97 5.31
N VAL A 75 -4.99 -4.71 5.65
CA VAL A 75 -4.00 -3.88 6.37
C VAL A 75 -3.77 -4.45 7.77
N ALA A 76 -4.83 -4.77 8.51
CA ALA A 76 -4.71 -5.36 9.85
C ALA A 76 -3.92 -6.68 9.81
N ARG A 77 -4.13 -7.51 8.79
CA ARG A 77 -3.35 -8.73 8.58
C ARG A 77 -1.85 -8.44 8.40
N HIS A 78 -1.47 -7.48 7.56
CA HIS A 78 -0.07 -7.15 7.35
C HIS A 78 0.59 -6.55 8.60
N ILE A 79 -0.14 -5.74 9.37
CA ILE A 79 0.34 -5.24 10.66
C ILE A 79 0.57 -6.41 11.62
N ALA A 80 -0.40 -7.32 11.76
CA ALA A 80 -0.27 -8.50 12.61
C ALA A 80 0.93 -9.38 12.21
N GLU A 81 1.10 -9.66 10.92
CA GLU A 81 2.25 -10.41 10.38
C GLU A 81 3.58 -9.69 10.67
N GLY A 82 3.62 -8.37 10.54
CA GLY A 82 4.78 -7.53 10.88
C GLY A 82 5.14 -7.60 12.36
N LEU A 83 4.14 -7.50 13.25
CA LEU A 83 4.33 -7.60 14.70
C LEU A 83 4.77 -9.02 15.12
N ALA A 84 4.15 -10.05 14.56
CA ALA A 84 4.45 -11.45 14.83
C ALA A 84 5.84 -11.88 14.32
N SER A 85 6.36 -11.25 13.27
CA SER A 85 7.68 -11.57 12.72
C SER A 85 8.83 -11.33 13.71
N ARG A 86 8.65 -10.40 14.66
CA ARG A 86 9.68 -9.91 15.60
C ARG A 86 10.98 -9.41 14.94
N GLU A 87 11.00 -9.29 13.61
CA GLU A 87 12.09 -8.71 12.85
C GLU A 87 12.10 -7.20 13.08
N LYS A 88 13.26 -6.62 13.42
CA LYS A 88 13.38 -5.24 13.90
C LYS A 88 12.66 -4.22 13.00
N ASP A 89 12.96 -4.25 11.71
CA ASP A 89 12.47 -3.24 10.77
C ASP A 89 10.99 -3.47 10.44
N ARG A 90 10.55 -4.73 10.33
CA ARG A 90 9.13 -5.06 10.08
C ARG A 90 8.23 -4.77 11.28
N TRP A 91 8.72 -5.08 12.49
CA TRP A 91 8.01 -4.77 13.73
C TRP A 91 7.86 -3.25 13.91
N LYS A 92 8.94 -2.49 13.69
CA LYS A 92 8.88 -1.02 13.78
C LYS A 92 7.94 -0.44 12.73
N ALA A 93 8.05 -0.88 11.48
CA ALA A 93 7.15 -0.43 10.41
C ALA A 93 5.68 -0.75 10.71
N ALA A 94 5.39 -1.91 11.31
CA ALA A 94 4.03 -2.26 11.73
C ALA A 94 3.52 -1.33 12.84
N ILE A 95 4.34 -1.04 13.86
CA ILE A 95 3.99 -0.11 14.94
C ILE A 95 3.77 1.31 14.42
N ASP A 96 4.65 1.81 13.56
CA ASP A 96 4.55 3.16 13.01
C ASP A 96 3.31 3.28 12.10
N LEU A 97 3.00 2.22 11.34
CA LEU A 97 1.77 2.15 10.55
C LEU A 97 0.52 2.14 11.43
N THR A 98 0.50 1.36 12.53
CA THR A 98 -0.63 1.36 13.47
C THR A 98 -0.89 2.75 14.03
N LYS A 99 0.16 3.48 14.45
CA LYS A 99 0.04 4.86 14.96
C LYS A 99 -0.50 5.82 13.90
N ALA A 100 0.04 5.79 12.69
CA ALA A 100 -0.41 6.65 11.60
C ALA A 100 -1.88 6.38 11.24
N LEU A 101 -2.33 5.13 11.33
CA LEU A 101 -3.72 4.75 11.06
C LEU A 101 -4.67 5.13 12.21
N ASP A 102 -4.19 5.13 13.46
CA ASP A 102 -4.95 5.64 14.60
C ASP A 102 -5.13 7.17 14.53
N GLU A 103 -4.07 7.90 14.15
CA GLU A 103 -4.13 9.34 13.86
C GLU A 103 -5.11 9.66 12.71
N ALA A 104 -5.23 8.75 11.74
CA ALA A 104 -6.20 8.83 10.65
C ALA A 104 -7.59 8.29 11.00
N HIS A 105 -7.85 7.97 12.28
CA HIS A 105 -9.13 7.44 12.78
C HIS A 105 -9.61 6.17 12.09
N CYS A 106 -8.70 5.32 11.62
CA CYS A 106 -9.02 4.05 10.96
C CYS A 106 -9.32 2.91 11.96
N ASN A 107 -8.96 3.08 13.24
CA ASN A 107 -9.20 2.19 14.38
C ASN A 107 -9.06 0.71 14.00
N LEU A 108 -7.84 0.25 13.73
CA LEU A 108 -7.59 -1.14 13.31
C LEU A 108 -7.21 -2.08 14.45
N ASP A 109 -7.04 -1.57 15.66
CA ASP A 109 -6.47 -2.30 16.79
C ASP A 109 -7.23 -3.60 17.07
N ASP A 110 -8.57 -3.55 17.13
CA ASP A 110 -9.40 -4.75 17.35
C ASP A 110 -9.17 -5.82 16.26
N LEU A 111 -9.05 -5.40 14.99
CA LEU A 111 -8.82 -6.33 13.87
C LEU A 111 -7.40 -6.93 13.90
N VAL A 112 -6.41 -6.14 14.33
CA VAL A 112 -5.03 -6.60 14.50
C VAL A 112 -4.96 -7.58 15.68
N ASP A 113 -5.61 -7.27 16.79
CA ASP A 113 -5.64 -8.09 18.00
C ASP A 113 -6.36 -9.43 17.77
N ASP A 114 -7.50 -9.41 17.08
CA ASP A 114 -8.22 -10.61 16.65
C ASP A 114 -7.33 -11.49 15.77
N ARG A 115 -6.59 -10.86 14.85
CA ARG A 115 -5.70 -11.59 13.94
C ARG A 115 -4.50 -12.19 14.66
N LEU A 116 -3.85 -11.44 15.53
CA LEU A 116 -2.75 -11.93 16.37
C LEU A 116 -3.21 -13.10 17.22
N THR A 117 -4.38 -12.99 17.83
CA THR A 117 -4.99 -14.06 18.63
C THR A 117 -5.27 -15.30 17.79
N ALA A 118 -5.84 -15.13 16.58
CA ALA A 118 -6.11 -16.22 15.65
C ALA A 118 -4.82 -16.94 15.20
N ASP A 119 -3.72 -16.20 15.05
CA ASP A 119 -2.40 -16.73 14.70
C ASP A 119 -1.63 -17.27 15.94
N GLY A 120 -2.27 -17.33 17.12
CA GLY A 120 -1.73 -17.92 18.35
C GLY A 120 -0.82 -17.00 19.16
N TRP A 121 -0.79 -15.71 18.83
CA TRP A 121 -0.02 -14.69 19.55
C TRP A 121 -0.85 -14.03 20.65
N ASP A 122 -0.22 -13.70 21.77
CA ASP A 122 -0.78 -12.76 22.74
C ASP A 122 -0.61 -11.32 22.22
N PRO A 123 -1.69 -10.58 21.92
CA PRO A 123 -1.60 -9.23 21.35
C PRO A 123 -0.73 -8.30 22.19
N ARG A 124 -0.88 -8.33 23.52
CA ARG A 124 -0.10 -7.49 24.44
C ARG A 124 1.40 -7.76 24.35
N SER A 125 1.79 -8.99 24.03
CA SER A 125 3.19 -9.37 23.87
C SER A 125 3.74 -9.02 22.48
N ALA A 126 2.89 -9.00 21.45
CA ALA A 126 3.26 -8.61 20.09
C ALA A 126 3.62 -7.12 19.99
N TYR A 127 2.89 -6.25 20.70
CA TYR A 127 3.17 -4.80 20.78
C TYR A 127 4.36 -4.44 21.67
N LYS A 128 4.90 -5.38 22.46
CA LYS A 128 6.11 -5.11 23.26
C LYS A 128 7.33 -5.17 22.36
N THR A 129 8.20 -4.17 22.50
CA THR A 129 9.51 -4.11 21.87
C THR A 129 10.25 -5.46 22.01
N PRO A 130 10.64 -6.11 20.90
CA PRO A 130 11.43 -7.34 20.94
C PRO A 130 12.72 -7.15 21.76
N ALA A 131 13.18 -8.19 22.46
CA ALA A 131 14.33 -8.08 23.36
C ALA A 131 15.64 -7.61 22.69
N GLY A 132 15.81 -7.85 21.38
CA GLY A 132 16.93 -7.34 20.58
C GLY A 132 16.81 -5.87 20.14
N LEU A 133 15.71 -5.20 20.53
CA LEU A 133 15.36 -3.82 20.20
C LEU A 133 15.24 -2.94 21.45
N ALA A 134 15.36 -3.52 22.66
CA ALA A 134 15.42 -2.75 23.89
C ALA A 134 16.61 -1.79 23.82
N PRO A 135 16.42 -0.48 24.04
CA PRO A 135 17.52 0.47 23.99
C PRO A 135 18.56 0.04 25.02
N ALA A 136 19.80 -0.21 24.57
CA ALA A 136 20.95 -0.13 25.46
C ALA A 136 20.85 1.25 26.14
N GLY A 137 20.71 1.24 27.47
CA GLY A 137 20.22 2.39 28.22
C GLY A 137 20.97 3.68 27.88
N TRP A 138 20.21 4.75 27.62
CA TRP A 138 20.53 6.18 27.88
C TRP A 138 21.96 6.70 27.63
N ALA A 139 22.76 6.04 26.78
CA ALA A 139 24.09 6.48 26.39
C ALA A 139 24.38 5.99 24.97
N GLY A 140 24.10 6.86 23.99
CA GLY A 140 24.43 6.61 22.58
C GLY A 140 23.25 6.13 21.75
N ALA A 141 22.27 7.00 21.52
CA ALA A 141 21.29 6.80 20.47
C ALA A 141 22.03 6.69 19.12
N THR A 142 22.12 5.49 18.58
CA THR A 142 22.43 5.32 17.16
C THR A 142 21.22 5.86 16.38
N PRO A 143 21.42 6.74 15.38
CA PRO A 143 20.30 7.36 14.69
C PRO A 143 19.40 6.29 14.07
N GLU A 144 18.09 6.51 14.23
CA GLU A 144 17.04 5.63 13.71
C GLU A 144 17.25 5.36 12.22
N ARG A 145 17.35 4.08 11.88
CA ARG A 145 17.57 3.64 10.51
C ARG A 145 16.25 3.64 9.75
N ASP A 146 16.19 4.43 8.68
CA ASP A 146 15.07 4.45 7.74
C ASP A 146 15.06 3.13 6.93
N PRO A 147 13.97 2.34 6.98
CA PRO A 147 13.86 1.08 6.27
C PRO A 147 13.86 1.23 4.73
N TRP A 148 13.75 2.45 4.20
CA TRP A 148 13.82 2.77 2.77
C TRP A 148 15.20 3.22 2.30
N THR A 149 16.18 3.31 3.21
CA THR A 149 17.56 3.65 2.85
C THR A 149 18.20 2.49 2.07
N LYS A 150 18.98 2.81 1.01
CA LYS A 150 19.75 1.85 0.20
C LYS A 150 20.40 0.78 1.09
N ALA A 151 20.35 -0.47 0.64
CA ALA A 151 20.86 -1.64 1.36
C ALA A 151 22.18 -1.32 2.07
N PRO A 152 22.32 -1.70 3.35
CA PRO A 152 23.46 -1.28 4.16
C PRO A 152 24.74 -1.74 3.49
N ASP A 153 25.80 -0.94 3.66
CA ASP A 153 27.14 -1.45 3.50
C ASP A 153 27.33 -2.65 4.45
N ILE A 154 27.18 -3.85 3.92
CA ILE A 154 27.34 -5.11 4.65
C ILE A 154 28.82 -5.52 4.72
N THR A 155 29.74 -4.72 4.18
CA THR A 155 31.17 -5.01 4.19
C THR A 155 31.66 -5.27 5.60
N ALA A 156 31.22 -4.48 6.59
CA ALA A 156 31.56 -4.68 7.99
C ALA A 156 31.10 -6.03 8.58
N GLN A 157 30.07 -6.66 8.00
CA GLN A 157 29.52 -7.94 8.43
C GLN A 157 30.25 -9.14 7.81
N VAL A 158 30.97 -8.94 6.70
CA VAL A 158 31.85 -9.96 6.13
C VAL A 158 33.08 -10.08 7.03
N PRO A 159 33.41 -11.27 7.57
CA PRO A 159 34.60 -11.43 8.40
C PRO A 159 35.86 -10.91 7.71
N GLU A 160 36.70 -10.18 8.45
CA GLU A 160 37.95 -9.58 7.94
C GLU A 160 38.84 -10.58 7.15
N PRO A 161 39.05 -11.84 7.59
CA PRO A 161 39.84 -12.80 6.82
C PRO A 161 39.22 -13.10 5.45
N VAL A 162 37.90 -13.09 5.34
CA VAL A 162 37.18 -13.36 4.09
C VAL A 162 37.25 -12.15 3.16
N ARG A 163 37.09 -10.93 3.69
CA ARG A 163 37.28 -9.69 2.91
C ARG A 163 38.67 -9.62 2.29
N ARG A 164 39.70 -9.91 3.07
CA ARG A 164 41.09 -9.89 2.62
C ARG A 164 41.35 -10.85 1.48
N VAL A 165 40.88 -12.09 1.60
CA VAL A 165 41.03 -13.12 0.56
C VAL A 165 40.28 -12.72 -0.72
N LEU A 166 39.04 -12.22 -0.59
CA LEU A 166 38.27 -11.75 -1.74
C LEU A 166 38.93 -10.56 -2.43
N ALA A 167 39.39 -9.57 -1.65
CA ALA A 167 40.10 -8.40 -2.18
C ALA A 167 41.40 -8.80 -2.89
N GLU A 168 42.14 -9.78 -2.37
CA GLU A 168 43.35 -10.31 -3.00
C GLU A 168 43.10 -10.99 -4.34
N TYR A 169 42.13 -11.90 -4.40
CA TYR A 169 41.81 -12.58 -5.66
C TYR A 169 41.18 -11.63 -6.69
N LEU A 170 40.35 -10.68 -6.26
CA LEU A 170 39.76 -9.69 -7.15
C LEU A 170 40.80 -8.69 -7.65
N ALA A 171 41.72 -8.22 -6.80
CA ALA A 171 42.82 -7.37 -7.22
C ALA A 171 43.71 -8.06 -8.26
N ALA A 172 44.06 -9.32 -8.04
CA ALA A 172 44.83 -10.12 -9.00
C ALA A 172 44.07 -10.33 -10.32
N ALA A 173 42.76 -10.62 -10.26
CA ALA A 173 41.92 -10.77 -11.44
C ALA A 173 41.81 -9.47 -12.23
N LEU A 174 41.63 -8.33 -11.57
CA LEU A 174 41.52 -7.00 -12.20
C LEU A 174 42.83 -6.52 -12.85
N LEU A 175 43.98 -6.96 -12.33
CA LEU A 175 45.30 -6.70 -12.90
C LEU A 175 45.70 -7.68 -14.02
N SER A 176 44.98 -8.80 -14.14
CA SER A 176 45.22 -9.77 -15.21
C SER A 176 44.76 -9.23 -16.57
N LYS A 177 45.28 -9.82 -17.66
CA LYS A 177 44.81 -9.52 -19.03
C LYS A 177 43.88 -10.65 -19.52
N GLY A 178 42.80 -10.30 -20.22
CA GLY A 178 41.87 -11.25 -20.81
C GLY A 178 40.66 -11.55 -19.93
N ASP A 179 40.08 -12.74 -20.05
CA ASP A 179 38.77 -13.10 -19.49
C ASP A 179 38.69 -12.95 -17.96
N ALA A 180 39.79 -13.21 -17.26
CA ALA A 180 39.86 -13.07 -15.80
C ALA A 180 39.62 -11.62 -15.32
N GLN A 181 39.99 -10.61 -16.12
CA GLN A 181 39.70 -9.21 -15.83
C GLN A 181 38.20 -8.91 -15.89
N GLY A 182 37.52 -9.42 -16.92
CA GLY A 182 36.07 -9.26 -17.08
C GLY A 182 35.27 -9.96 -15.99
N VAL A 183 35.71 -11.17 -15.61
CA VAL A 183 35.13 -11.91 -14.47
C VAL A 183 35.34 -11.14 -13.16
N GLY A 184 36.55 -10.62 -12.91
CA GLY A 184 36.85 -9.80 -11.75
C GLY A 184 35.96 -8.56 -11.65
N GLN A 185 35.79 -7.81 -12.75
CA GLN A 185 34.88 -6.65 -12.80
C GLN A 185 33.43 -7.04 -12.50
N THR A 186 32.95 -8.12 -13.10
CA THR A 186 31.57 -8.59 -12.92
C THR A 186 31.29 -8.95 -11.46
N ILE A 187 32.22 -9.65 -10.81
CA ILE A 187 32.08 -10.04 -9.40
C ILE A 187 32.13 -8.81 -8.49
N THR A 188 33.04 -7.86 -8.73
CA THR A 188 33.11 -6.61 -7.95
C THR A 188 31.81 -5.80 -8.06
N PHE A 189 31.23 -5.68 -9.24
CA PHE A 189 29.93 -5.01 -9.42
C PHE A 189 28.79 -5.76 -8.74
N ALA A 190 28.78 -7.10 -8.81
CA ALA A 190 27.76 -7.91 -8.14
C ALA A 190 27.83 -7.76 -6.60
N LEU A 191 29.03 -7.77 -6.03
CA LEU A 191 29.24 -7.56 -4.59
C LEU A 191 28.79 -6.16 -4.16
N LYS A 192 29.15 -5.13 -4.93
CA LYS A 192 28.72 -3.74 -4.69
C LYS A 192 27.20 -3.58 -4.79
N HIS A 193 26.55 -4.26 -5.73
CA HIS A 193 25.10 -4.24 -5.88
C HIS A 193 24.37 -4.85 -4.68
N VAL A 194 24.95 -5.89 -4.06
CA VAL A 194 24.41 -6.55 -2.85
C VAL A 194 24.79 -5.79 -1.56
N GLY A 195 25.58 -4.71 -1.68
CA GLY A 195 25.99 -3.85 -0.56
C GLY A 195 27.31 -4.23 0.09
N ALA A 196 28.09 -5.17 -0.47
CA ALA A 196 29.45 -5.50 -0.01
C ALA A 196 30.47 -4.73 -0.86
N ASP A 197 30.70 -3.46 -0.54
CA ASP A 197 31.64 -2.60 -1.27
C ASP A 197 33.09 -2.83 -0.82
N LEU A 198 33.78 -3.74 -1.52
CA LEU A 198 35.21 -4.03 -1.29
C LEU A 198 36.16 -3.12 -2.09
N THR A 199 35.67 -2.03 -2.68
CA THR A 199 36.48 -1.20 -3.60
C THR A 199 37.76 -0.68 -2.92
N GLY A 200 37.67 -0.18 -1.68
CA GLY A 200 38.84 0.33 -0.95
C GLY A 200 39.89 -0.75 -0.63
N ASP A 201 39.44 -1.94 -0.23
CA ASP A 201 40.34 -3.06 0.07
C ASP A 201 41.02 -3.60 -1.20
N ILE A 202 40.28 -3.66 -2.31
CA ILE A 202 40.80 -4.04 -3.63
C ILE A 202 41.82 -3.02 -4.12
N GLU A 203 41.53 -1.72 -4.01
CA GLU A 203 42.46 -0.65 -4.39
C GLU A 203 43.76 -0.69 -3.58
N LYS A 204 43.66 -0.87 -2.25
CA LYS A 204 44.84 -1.04 -1.39
C LYS A 204 45.69 -2.22 -1.89
N ARG A 205 45.06 -3.36 -2.19
CA ARG A 205 45.79 -4.56 -2.62
C ARG A 205 46.37 -4.44 -4.04
N ILE A 206 45.67 -3.79 -4.98
CA ILE A 206 46.20 -3.46 -6.30
C ILE A 206 47.45 -2.57 -6.16
N THR A 207 47.39 -1.59 -5.27
CA THR A 207 48.51 -0.70 -4.97
C THR A 207 49.71 -1.47 -4.40
N GLU A 208 49.49 -2.35 -3.42
CA GLU A 208 50.53 -3.22 -2.86
C GLU A 208 51.17 -4.15 -3.91
N LEU A 209 50.36 -4.72 -4.81
CA LEU A 209 50.83 -5.63 -5.85
C LEU A 209 51.60 -4.92 -6.98
N THR A 210 51.34 -3.64 -7.21
CA THR A 210 51.95 -2.87 -8.31
C THR A 210 53.11 -1.99 -7.87
N LEU A 211 53.07 -1.47 -6.64
CA LEU A 211 54.04 -0.50 -6.11
C LEU A 211 54.84 -1.04 -4.91
N GLY A 212 54.49 -2.21 -4.37
CA GLY A 212 55.05 -2.76 -3.14
C GLY A 212 54.28 -2.31 -1.89
N ALA A 213 54.51 -2.97 -0.75
CA ALA A 213 53.85 -2.64 0.52
C ALA A 213 54.21 -1.21 0.96
N ASP A 214 53.22 -0.49 1.49
CA ASP A 214 53.42 0.85 2.07
C ASP A 214 54.47 0.76 3.20
N PRO A 215 55.57 1.54 3.15
CA PRO A 215 56.60 1.53 4.19
C PRO A 215 56.10 1.95 5.58
N SER A 216 54.85 2.43 5.67
CA SER A 216 54.20 2.87 6.91
C SER A 216 53.45 1.75 7.65
N ASP A 217 53.19 0.60 7.01
CA ASP A 217 52.51 -0.52 7.67
C ASP A 217 53.52 -1.33 8.51
N PRO A 218 53.31 -1.52 9.83
CA PRO A 218 54.27 -2.18 10.71
C PRO A 218 54.43 -3.67 10.33
N PRO A 219 55.67 -4.20 10.33
CA PRO A 219 55.91 -5.61 10.05
C PRO A 219 55.60 -6.44 11.31
N PHE A 220 54.35 -6.89 11.40
CA PHE A 220 53.79 -7.85 12.38
C PHE A 220 53.85 -7.43 13.86
#